data_AF-A0A951V0Q0-F1
#
_entry.id   AF-A0A951V0Q0-F1
#
_cell.length_a   1.000
_cell.length_b   1.000
_cell.length_c   1.000
_cell.angle_alpha   90.00
_cell.angle_beta   90.00
_cell.angle_gamma   90.00
#
_symmetry.space_group_name_H-M   'P 1'
#
loop_
_entity.id
_entity.type
_entity.pdbx_description
1 polymer ?
#
loop_
_entity_poly.entity_id
_entity_poly.type
_entity_poly.pdbx_seq_one_letter_code
_entity_poly.pdbx_strand_id
1 'polypeptide(L)' 'MKLPLRKLVNGSPQLSNIAYKQGLPCKLSYALAKNIKKIESELQIYNSEREKIIEKYCVKDEDGKLKLNKDNTYDIKEE' A
#
# COMPACT_ATOMS: atom_id res chain seq x y z
N MET A 1 2.22 -16.28 3.65
CA MET A 1 3.06 -16.18 2.43
C MET A 1 4.46 -15.79 2.86
N LYS A 2 5.54 -16.47 2.41
CA LYS A 2 6.93 -16.08 2.74
C LYS A 2 7.42 -15.01 1.75
N LEU A 3 6.88 -13.80 1.83
CA LEU A 3 7.31 -12.66 0.99
C LEU A 3 7.62 -11.47 1.90
N PRO A 4 8.77 -10.80 1.74
CA PRO A 4 9.07 -9.62 2.53
C PRO A 4 8.11 -8.48 2.15
N LEU A 5 7.64 -7.75 3.15
CA LEU A 5 6.65 -6.69 3.01
C LEU A 5 7.07 -5.63 1.97
N ARG A 6 8.36 -5.28 1.93
CA ARG A 6 8.93 -4.39 0.90
C ARG A 6 8.68 -4.88 -0.52
N LYS A 7 8.83 -6.17 -0.80
CA LYS A 7 8.57 -6.74 -2.13
C LYS A 7 7.07 -6.78 -2.43
N LEU A 8 6.24 -6.96 -1.41
CA LEU A 8 4.79 -6.94 -1.54
C LEU A 8 4.29 -5.55 -1.95
N VAL A 9 4.71 -4.51 -1.22
CA VAL A 9 4.35 -3.11 -1.48
C VAL A 9 4.88 -2.63 -2.83
N ASN A 10 6.15 -2.89 -3.12
CA ASN A 10 6.76 -2.40 -4.37
C ASN A 10 6.34 -3.18 -5.61
N GLY A 11 5.90 -4.43 -5.44
CA GLY A 11 5.59 -5.38 -6.51
C GLY A 11 4.11 -5.48 -6.88
N SER A 12 3.21 -4.96 -6.04
CA SER A 12 1.76 -5.04 -6.30
C SER A 12 1.33 -4.25 -7.54
N PRO A 13 1.85 -3.04 -7.84
CA PRO A 13 1.39 -2.28 -9.01
C PRO A 13 1.71 -2.99 -10.34
N GLN A 14 2.87 -3.64 -10.40
CA GLN A 14 3.32 -4.38 -11.58
C GLN A 14 2.45 -5.63 -11.80
N LEU A 15 2.00 -6.29 -10.73
CA LEU A 15 1.12 -7.44 -10.82
C LEU A 15 -0.26 -7.06 -11.39
N SER A 16 -0.81 -5.95 -10.92
CA SER A 16 -2.07 -5.40 -11.46
C SER A 16 -1.92 -5.05 -12.94
N ASN A 17 -0.83 -4.38 -13.32
CA ASN A 17 -0.55 -4.05 -14.74
C ASN A 17 -0.46 -5.28 -15.63
N ILE A 18 0.10 -6.39 -15.14
CA ILE A 18 0.16 -7.66 -15.89
C ILE A 18 -1.24 -8.27 -16.03
N ALA A 19 -2.05 -8.24 -14.98
CA ALA A 19 -3.40 -8.80 -15.01
C ALA A 19 -4.35 -8.03 -15.95
N TYR A 20 -4.14 -6.73 -16.14
CA TYR A 20 -4.90 -5.90 -17.09
C TYR A 20 -4.43 -6.04 -18.55
N LYS A 21 -3.37 -6.80 -18.83
CA LYS A 21 -2.96 -7.05 -20.22
C LYS A 21 -4.00 -7.93 -20.94
N GLN A 22 -4.31 -7.55 -22.16
CA GLN A 22 -5.18 -8.34 -23.04
C GLN A 22 -4.51 -9.64 -23.47
N GLY A 23 -5.32 -10.67 -23.78
CA GLY A 23 -4.83 -11.94 -24.35
C GLY A 23 -4.42 -13.01 -23.34
N LEU A 24 -4.65 -12.80 -22.05
CA LEU A 24 -4.41 -13.84 -21.04
C LEU A 24 -5.43 -14.99 -21.17
N PRO A 25 -5.00 -16.25 -21.24
CA PRO A 25 -5.90 -17.40 -21.10
C PRO A 25 -6.72 -17.34 -19.82
N CYS A 26 -7.98 -17.77 -19.88
CA CYS A 26 -8.93 -17.68 -18.75
C CYS A 26 -8.37 -18.25 -17.44
N LYS A 27 -7.70 -19.41 -17.49
CA LYS A 27 -7.07 -20.04 -16.30
C LYS A 27 -5.97 -19.16 -15.69
N LEU A 28 -5.16 -18.50 -16.51
CA LEU A 28 -4.08 -17.63 -16.05
C LEU A 28 -4.64 -16.32 -15.47
N SER A 29 -5.64 -15.73 -16.13
CA SER A 29 -6.34 -14.56 -15.62
C SER A 29 -6.98 -14.83 -14.25
N TYR A 30 -7.67 -15.97 -14.10
CA TYR A 30 -8.23 -16.40 -12.81
C TYR A 30 -7.17 -16.58 -11.72
N ALA A 31 -6.04 -17.23 -12.05
CA ALA A 31 -4.95 -17.43 -11.09
C ALA A 31 -4.32 -16.11 -10.64
N LEU A 32 -4.11 -15.17 -11.57
CA LEU A 32 -3.60 -13.82 -11.27
C LEU A 32 -4.57 -13.06 -10.38
N ALA A 33 -5.86 -13.02 -10.73
CA ALA A 33 -6.89 -12.35 -9.95
C ALA A 33 -6.97 -12.88 -8.50
N LYS A 34 -6.90 -14.20 -8.31
CA LYS A 34 -6.90 -14.82 -6.97
C LYS A 34 -5.67 -14.42 -6.14
N ASN A 35 -4.51 -14.25 -6.77
CA ASN A 35 -3.29 -13.83 -6.09
C ASN A 35 -3.28 -12.32 -5.79
N ILE A 36 -3.77 -11.49 -6.73
CA ILE A 36 -3.95 -10.05 -6.51
C ILE A 36 -4.86 -9.81 -5.30
N LYS A 37 -6.01 -10.50 -5.23
CA LYS A 37 -6.94 -10.38 -4.10
C LYS A 37 -6.29 -10.67 -2.74
N LYS A 38 -5.37 -11.64 -2.67
CA LYS A 38 -4.62 -11.94 -1.43
C LYS A 38 -3.60 -10.85 -1.10
N ILE A 39 -2.95 -10.27 -2.11
CA ILE A 39 -1.99 -9.19 -1.93
C ILE A 39 -2.72 -7.92 -1.48
N GLU A 40 -3.88 -7.62 -2.06
CA GLU A 40 -4.73 -6.49 -1.66
C GLU A 40 -5.15 -6.56 -0.20
N SER A 41 -5.56 -7.74 0.29
CA SER A 41 -5.91 -7.88 1.71
C SER A 41 -4.74 -7.61 2.65
N GLU A 42 -3.52 -8.03 2.27
CA GLU A 42 -2.31 -7.78 3.05
C GLU A 42 -1.91 -6.29 2.99
N LEU A 43 -2.06 -5.65 1.82
CA LEU A 43 -1.82 -4.22 1.63
C LEU A 43 -2.80 -3.37 2.43
N GLN A 44 -4.06 -3.78 2.54
CA GLN A 44 -5.06 -3.08 3.33
C GLN A 44 -4.65 -3.07 4.81
N ILE A 45 -4.22 -4.21 5.35
CA ILE A 45 -3.71 -4.30 6.72
C ILE A 45 -2.47 -3.41 6.88
N TYR A 46 -1.50 -3.51 5.97
CA TYR A 46 -0.31 -2.66 5.98
C TYR A 46 -0.65 -1.17 5.99
N ASN A 47 -1.54 -0.72 5.11
CA ASN A 47 -1.93 0.68 5.01
C ASN A 47 -2.64 1.15 6.28
N SER A 48 -3.52 0.32 6.87
CA SER A 48 -4.22 0.67 8.11
C SER A 48 -3.27 0.81 9.31
N GLU A 49 -2.29 -0.08 9.46
CA GLU A 49 -1.27 0.04 10.51
C GLU A 49 -0.35 1.23 10.26
N ARG A 50 0.01 1.48 8.99
CA ARG A 50 0.81 2.66 8.62
C ARG A 50 0.09 3.95 8.97
N GLU A 51 -1.21 4.03 8.72
CA GLU A 51 -2.05 5.19 9.06
C GLU A 51 -2.12 5.43 10.57
N LYS A 52 -2.28 4.38 11.39
CA LYS A 52 -2.23 4.50 12.86
C LYS A 52 -0.90 5.07 13.37
N ILE A 53 0.21 4.62 12.80
CA ILE A 53 1.55 5.12 13.14
C ILE A 53 1.67 6.59 12.78
N ILE A 54 1.25 6.95 11.56
CA ILE A 54 1.26 8.33 11.10
C ILE A 54 0.39 9.21 12.01
N GLU A 55 -0.82 8.79 12.36
CA GLU A 55 -1.70 9.56 13.23
C GLU A 55 -1.14 9.76 14.64
N LYS A 56 -0.46 8.74 15.18
CA LYS A 56 0.13 8.80 16.51
C LYS A 56 1.32 9.76 16.57
N TYR A 57 2.23 9.63 15.61
CA TYR A 57 3.55 10.27 15.68
C TYR A 57 3.68 11.54 14.84
N CYS A 58 2.78 11.81 13.91
CA CYS A 58 2.87 13.01 13.07
C CYS A 58 2.15 14.22 13.68
N VAL A 59 2.69 15.40 13.42
CA VAL A 59 2.09 16.68 13.80
C VAL A 59 0.83 16.89 12.96
N LYS A 60 -0.24 17.36 13.60
CA LYS A 60 -1.46 17.79 12.90
C LYS A 60 -1.40 19.32 12.75
N ASP A 61 -1.78 19.82 11.59
CA ASP A 61 -2.01 21.24 11.31
C ASP A 61 -3.22 21.76 12.09
N GLU A 62 -3.43 23.08 12.04
CA GLU A 62 -4.51 23.79 12.73
C GLU A 62 -5.91 23.28 12.34
N ASP A 63 -6.06 22.73 11.13
CA ASP A 63 -7.29 22.08 10.63
C ASP A 63 -7.45 20.61 11.05
N GLY A 64 -6.56 20.09 11.89
CA GLY A 64 -6.57 18.69 12.34
C GLY A 64 -6.11 17.67 11.28
N LYS A 65 -5.58 18.14 10.14
CA LYS A 65 -4.97 17.30 9.10
C LYS A 65 -3.49 17.05 9.38
N LEU A 66 -2.92 15.99 8.83
CA LEU A 66 -1.49 15.70 8.98
C LEU A 66 -0.65 16.78 8.30
N LYS A 67 0.29 17.36 9.05
CA LYS A 67 1.18 18.40 8.57
C LYS A 67 2.19 17.84 7.57
N LEU A 68 2.18 18.41 6.37
CA LEU A 68 3.08 18.07 5.29
C LEU A 68 4.18 19.14 5.16
N ASN A 69 5.43 18.68 5.14
CA ASN A 69 6.60 19.51 4.87
C ASN A 69 6.71 19.87 3.40
N LYS A 70 7.64 20.80 3.11
CA LYS A 70 7.97 21.25 1.75
C LYS A 70 8.40 20.11 0.81
N ASP A 71 8.92 19.02 1.36
CA ASP A 71 9.31 17.80 0.63
C ASP A 71 8.18 16.76 0.51
N ASN A 72 6.95 17.14 0.86
CA ASN A 72 5.77 16.26 0.85
C ASN A 72 5.91 15.05 1.79
N THR A 73 6.65 15.23 2.89
CA THR A 73 6.84 14.27 3.98
C THR A 73 6.10 14.73 5.24
N TYR A 74 5.81 13.82 6.18
CA TYR A 74 5.14 14.19 7.42
C TYR A 74 6.10 14.73 8.46
N ASP A 75 5.71 15.82 9.13
CA ASP A 75 6.38 16.29 10.34
C ASP A 75 6.16 15.30 11.48
N ILE A 76 7.24 14.82 12.10
CA ILE A 76 7.20 13.91 13.25
C ILE A 76 7.26 14.76 14.52
N LYS A 77 6.44 14.44 15.52
CA LYS A 77 6.51 15.06 16.84
C LYS A 77 7.88 14.73 17.47
N GLU A 78 8.66 15.75 17.82
CA GLU A 78 9.82 15.55 18.69
C GLU A 78 9.33 15.08 20.07
N GLU A 79 10.03 14.12 20.67
CA GLU A 79 9.74 13.57 22.00
C GLU A 79 9.89 14.61 23.12
#